data_AF-A0A837DA04-F1
#
_entry.id   AF-A0A837DA04-F1
#
_cell.length_a   1.000
_cell.length_b   1.000
_cell.length_c   1.000
_cell.angle_alpha   90.00
_cell.angle_beta   90.00
_cell.angle_gamma   90.00
#
_symmetry.space_group_name_H-M   'P 1'
#
loop_
_entity.id
_entity.type
_entity.pdbx_description
1 polymer ?
#
loop_
_entity_poly.entity_id
_entity_poly.type
_entity_poly.pdbx_seq_one_letter_code
_entity_poly.pdbx_strand_id
1 'polypeptide(L)'
;MAYPNAHCELNFSTPLELLVAVILSAQCTDERVNQVTPALFARYPSAADYAAADRAELEELIRPTGFFRNKASSLIRLGAALVERHDGEVPGTLEELVRLPGVGRKTANVVLGEAFGVPGITVDTHFSRLTRRWLWTDSDDPVKIEHEVGELFPRKEWTMLSHRVIFHGRRICHARKPACGACPLAKDCPSYGIGPTEFDLAAKLVKGPERDHLLELVTNS
;
A
#
# COMPACT_ATOMS: atom_id res chain seq x y z
N MET A 1 9.26 -15.73 -12.28
CA MET A 1 8.43 -15.08 -11.23
C MET A 1 7.96 -13.72 -11.75
N ALA A 2 6.67 -13.37 -11.60
CA ALA A 2 6.10 -12.15 -12.20
C ALA A 2 6.54 -10.83 -11.54
N TYR A 3 6.65 -10.82 -10.20
CA TYR A 3 7.02 -9.63 -9.43
C TYR A 3 8.16 -9.96 -8.45
N PRO A 4 9.40 -10.17 -8.95
CA PRO A 4 10.53 -10.48 -8.08
C PRO A 4 10.93 -9.31 -7.18
N ASN A 5 10.68 -8.07 -7.63
CA ASN A 5 11.07 -6.84 -6.96
C ASN A 5 9.86 -6.10 -6.36
N ALA A 6 8.78 -6.80 -5.98
CA ALA A 6 7.63 -6.15 -5.37
C ALA A 6 8.00 -5.61 -3.98
N HIS A 7 7.73 -4.33 -3.72
CA HIS A 7 8.11 -3.64 -2.48
C HIS A 7 7.16 -2.46 -2.21
N CYS A 8 7.27 -1.84 -1.04
CA CYS A 8 6.60 -0.57 -0.77
C CYS A 8 7.17 0.55 -1.67
N GLU A 9 6.34 1.17 -2.50
CA GLU A 9 6.76 2.24 -3.43
C GLU A 9 6.95 3.62 -2.74
N LEU A 10 6.79 3.72 -1.41
CA LEU A 10 7.02 4.94 -0.64
C LEU A 10 8.45 4.98 -0.10
N ASN A 11 9.11 6.13 -0.22
CA ASN A 11 10.48 6.34 0.26
C ASN A 11 10.48 6.72 1.75
N PHE A 12 11.26 5.99 2.57
CA PHE A 12 11.43 6.24 4.00
C PHE A 12 12.75 5.63 4.51
N SER A 13 13.23 6.12 5.64
CA SER A 13 14.41 5.64 6.37
C SER A 13 14.09 5.24 7.81
N THR A 14 12.93 5.65 8.34
CA THR A 14 12.49 5.35 9.72
C THR A 14 11.02 4.92 9.75
N PRO A 15 10.57 4.23 10.81
CA PRO A 15 9.14 3.91 11.01
C PRO A 15 8.24 5.16 11.03
N LEU A 16 8.72 6.28 11.59
CA LEU A 16 7.99 7.54 11.61
C LEU A 16 7.78 8.09 10.19
N GLU A 17 8.85 8.13 9.40
CA GLU A 17 8.78 8.58 8.00
C GLU A 17 7.79 7.74 7.19
N LEU A 18 7.81 6.40 7.34
CA LEU A 18 6.85 5.53 6.67
C LEU A 18 5.42 5.83 7.10
N LEU A 19 5.17 5.99 8.41
CA LEU A 19 3.83 6.25 8.93
C LEU A 19 3.27 7.56 8.38
N VAL A 20 4.09 8.62 8.35
CA VAL A 20 3.75 9.91 7.75
C VAL A 20 3.48 9.76 6.25
N ALA A 21 4.36 9.07 5.52
CA ALA A 21 4.19 8.85 4.08
C ALA A 21 2.89 8.10 3.74
N VAL A 22 2.51 7.10 4.54
CA VAL A 22 1.25 6.35 4.34
C VAL A 22 0.02 7.21 4.63
N ILE A 23 0.07 8.10 5.61
CA ILE A 23 -1.01 9.09 5.83
C ILE A 23 -1.13 10.03 4.62
N LEU A 24 0.00 10.48 4.07
CA LEU A 24 0.03 11.35 2.90
C LEU A 24 -0.43 10.66 1.62
N SER A 25 -0.22 9.35 1.48
CA SER A 25 -0.62 8.57 0.30
C SER A 25 -2.14 8.34 0.21
N ALA A 26 -2.90 8.64 1.26
CA ALA A 26 -4.36 8.62 1.20
C ALA A 26 -4.85 9.56 0.08
N GLN A 27 -5.43 8.96 -0.97
CA GLN A 27 -5.91 9.63 -2.19
C GLN A 27 -4.83 10.48 -2.88
N CYS A 28 -3.58 10.03 -2.83
CA CYS A 28 -2.43 10.62 -3.50
C CYS A 28 -1.59 9.51 -4.15
N THR A 29 -0.82 9.83 -5.19
CA THR A 29 0.10 8.85 -5.79
C THR A 29 1.37 8.75 -4.95
N ASP A 30 1.95 7.54 -4.88
CA ASP A 30 3.21 7.30 -4.16
C ASP A 30 4.33 8.21 -4.72
N GLU A 31 4.38 8.42 -6.05
CA GLU A 31 5.29 9.35 -6.70
C GLU A 31 5.16 10.79 -6.17
N ARG A 32 3.93 11.31 -6.03
CA ARG A 32 3.71 12.67 -5.52
C ARG A 32 4.09 12.78 -4.05
N VAL A 33 3.83 11.74 -3.25
CA VAL A 33 4.27 11.68 -1.85
C VAL A 33 5.79 11.72 -1.78
N ASN A 34 6.48 10.90 -2.58
CA ASN A 34 7.95 10.83 -2.63
C ASN A 34 8.62 12.14 -3.10
N GLN A 35 7.92 13.00 -3.84
CA GLN A 35 8.40 14.35 -4.19
C GLN A 35 8.30 15.33 -3.02
N VAL A 36 7.33 15.14 -2.12
CA VAL A 36 7.04 16.05 -0.99
C VAL A 36 7.82 15.66 0.27
N THR A 37 7.94 14.36 0.54
CA THR A 37 8.50 13.86 1.79
C THR A 37 9.94 14.26 2.09
N PRO A 38 10.88 14.44 1.13
CA PRO A 38 12.25 14.83 1.47
C PRO A 38 12.34 16.16 2.22
N ALA A 39 11.61 17.19 1.75
CA ALA A 39 11.57 18.48 2.42
C ALA A 39 10.78 18.42 3.74
N LEU A 40 9.70 17.64 3.78
CA LEU A 40 8.91 17.44 4.98
C LEU A 40 9.71 16.76 6.09
N PHE A 41 10.43 15.68 5.79
CA PHE A 41 11.20 14.90 6.76
C PHE A 41 12.42 15.69 7.27
N ALA A 42 13.04 16.50 6.42
CA ALA A 42 14.08 17.42 6.86
C ALA A 42 13.53 18.50 7.82
N ARG A 43 12.30 18.96 7.62
CA ARG A 43 11.67 19.99 8.45
C ARG A 43 11.09 19.46 9.76
N TYR A 44 10.59 18.23 9.73
CA TYR A 44 9.95 17.54 10.86
C TYR A 44 10.56 16.14 11.04
N PRO A 45 11.79 16.03 11.55
CA PRO A 45 12.49 14.75 11.70
C PRO A 45 11.97 13.88 12.85
N SER A 46 11.30 14.46 13.85
CA SER A 46 10.80 13.74 15.03
C SER A 46 9.29 13.89 15.25
N ALA A 47 8.71 13.01 16.06
CA ALA A 47 7.30 13.11 16.46
C ALA A 47 6.99 14.42 17.19
N ALA A 48 7.94 14.94 17.98
CA ALA A 48 7.82 16.22 18.66
C ALA A 48 7.74 17.40 17.67
N ASP A 49 8.48 17.35 16.57
CA ASP A 49 8.42 18.38 15.52
C ASP A 49 7.04 18.42 14.86
N TYR A 50 6.43 17.26 14.60
CA TYR A 50 5.04 17.21 14.12
C TYR A 50 4.04 17.70 15.16
N ALA A 51 4.21 17.33 16.43
CA ALA A 51 3.33 17.77 17.52
C ALA A 51 3.32 19.29 17.69
N ALA A 52 4.48 19.93 17.52
CA ALA A 52 4.68 21.37 17.65
C ALA A 52 4.63 22.13 16.30
N ALA A 53 4.25 21.46 15.21
CA ALA A 53 4.30 22.05 13.87
C ALA A 53 3.40 23.28 13.76
N ASP A 54 3.93 24.36 13.17
CA ASP A 54 3.08 25.44 12.68
C ASP A 54 2.15 24.90 11.60
N ARG A 55 0.85 25.06 11.81
CA ARG A 55 -0.14 24.46 10.95
C ARG A 55 -0.10 25.05 9.53
N ALA A 56 0.13 26.36 9.39
CA ALA A 56 0.12 27.01 8.09
C ALA A 56 1.33 26.58 7.25
N GLU A 57 2.50 26.48 7.87
CA GLU A 57 3.72 25.94 7.26
C GLU A 57 3.55 24.49 6.82
N LEU A 58 3.05 23.62 7.70
CA LEU A 58 2.83 22.21 7.39
C LEU A 58 1.81 22.04 6.25
N GLU A 59 0.71 22.79 6.28
CA GLU A 59 -0.30 22.76 5.23
C GLU A 59 0.27 23.17 3.87
N GLU A 60 1.17 24.16 3.82
CA GLU A 60 1.82 24.58 2.58
C GLU A 60 2.76 23.50 2.03
N LEU A 61 3.60 22.92 2.90
CA LEU A 61 4.52 21.85 2.51
C LEU A 61 3.81 20.64 1.91
N ILE A 62 2.68 20.23 2.51
CA ILE A 62 1.95 19.03 2.06
C ILE A 62 0.78 19.33 1.12
N ARG A 63 0.56 20.60 0.75
CA ARG A 63 -0.48 21.04 -0.21
C ARG A 63 -0.52 20.20 -1.48
N PRO A 64 0.60 19.81 -2.11
CA PRO A 64 0.60 19.01 -3.34
C PRO A 64 -0.01 17.60 -3.18
N THR A 65 -0.18 17.11 -1.96
CA THR A 65 -0.73 15.77 -1.69
C THR A 65 -2.26 15.73 -1.68
N GLY A 66 -2.95 16.87 -1.79
CA GLY A 66 -4.40 16.96 -1.70
C GLY A 66 -4.96 16.67 -0.30
N PHE A 67 -6.17 17.14 0.00
CA PHE A 67 -6.78 17.04 1.34
C PHE A 67 -5.85 17.51 2.49
N PHE A 68 -4.95 18.43 2.18
CA PHE A 68 -3.80 18.79 3.02
C PHE A 68 -4.20 19.30 4.41
N ARG A 69 -5.34 19.98 4.55
CA ARG A 69 -5.83 20.43 5.86
C ARG A 69 -6.12 19.26 6.82
N ASN A 70 -6.79 18.22 6.31
CA ASN A 70 -7.09 17.04 7.10
C ASN A 70 -5.81 16.24 7.37
N LYS A 71 -4.92 16.14 6.38
CA LYS A 71 -3.62 15.47 6.55
C LYS A 71 -2.76 16.18 7.58
N ALA A 72 -2.65 17.51 7.54
CA ALA A 72 -1.91 18.31 8.51
C ALA A 72 -2.47 18.09 9.94
N SER A 73 -3.80 18.12 10.09
CA SER A 73 -4.43 17.81 11.38
C SER A 73 -4.10 16.39 11.86
N SER A 74 -4.14 15.39 10.98
CA SER A 74 -3.76 14.02 11.32
C SER A 74 -2.28 13.91 11.73
N LEU A 75 -1.36 14.55 11.02
CA LEU A 75 0.07 14.52 11.33
C LEU A 75 0.39 15.18 12.67
N ILE A 76 -0.19 16.36 12.95
CA ILE A 76 0.00 17.04 14.24
C ILE A 76 -0.54 16.17 15.39
N ARG A 77 -1.74 15.60 15.23
CA ARG A 77 -2.34 14.71 16.23
C ARG A 77 -1.57 13.40 16.40
N LEU A 78 -1.01 12.86 15.32
CA LEU A 78 -0.13 11.70 15.36
C LEU A 78 1.11 12.02 16.18
N GLY A 79 1.82 13.10 15.88
CA GLY A 79 3.01 13.53 16.62
C GLY A 79 2.72 13.70 18.11
N ALA A 80 1.62 14.37 18.45
CA ALA A 80 1.20 14.55 19.84
C ALA A 80 0.91 13.21 20.54
N ALA A 81 0.22 12.28 19.87
CA ALA A 81 -0.09 10.97 20.44
C ALA A 81 1.17 10.10 20.66
N LEU A 82 2.14 10.16 19.73
CA LEU A 82 3.41 9.46 19.87
C LEU A 82 4.21 10.00 21.05
N VAL A 83 4.31 11.32 21.20
CA VAL A 83 5.01 11.95 22.34
C VAL A 83 4.31 11.63 23.67
N GLU A 84 2.98 11.74 23.74
CA GLU A 84 2.22 11.55 24.98
C GLU A 84 2.24 10.09 25.47
N ARG A 85 2.19 9.11 24.55
CA ARG A 85 1.86 7.72 24.90
C ARG A 85 2.96 6.72 24.58
N HIS A 86 3.94 7.11 23.77
CA HIS A 86 4.96 6.22 23.22
C HIS A 86 6.36 6.87 23.22
N ASP A 87 6.58 7.90 24.05
CA ASP A 87 7.88 8.59 24.20
C ASP A 87 8.48 9.11 22.87
N GLY A 88 7.61 9.41 21.90
CA GLY A 88 8.00 9.89 20.57
C GLY A 88 8.31 8.78 19.55
N GLU A 89 8.25 7.52 19.95
CA GLU A 89 8.56 6.36 19.11
C GLU A 89 7.31 5.73 18.49
N VAL A 90 7.44 5.19 17.28
CA VAL A 90 6.35 4.44 16.63
C VAL A 90 6.25 3.04 17.27
N PRO A 91 5.08 2.64 17.80
CA PRO A 91 4.95 1.33 18.45
C PRO A 91 5.00 0.18 17.44
N GLY A 92 5.55 -0.95 17.89
CA GLY A 92 5.79 -2.16 17.07
C GLY A 92 4.67 -3.20 17.11
N THR A 93 3.46 -2.84 17.57
CA THR A 93 2.31 -3.77 17.66
C THR A 93 1.08 -3.23 16.93
N LEU A 94 0.24 -4.15 16.44
CA LEU A 94 -0.98 -3.80 15.72
C LEU A 94 -1.96 -3.05 16.61
N GLU A 95 -2.17 -3.55 17.83
CA GLU A 95 -3.10 -2.99 18.81
C GLU A 95 -2.76 -1.54 19.18
N GLU A 96 -1.49 -1.21 19.28
CA GLU A 96 -1.04 0.15 19.59
C GLU A 96 -1.14 1.06 18.36
N LEU A 97 -0.68 0.59 17.20
CA LEU A 97 -0.72 1.38 15.96
C LEU A 97 -2.14 1.80 15.59
N VAL A 98 -3.14 0.90 15.68
CA VAL A 98 -4.53 1.25 15.34
C VAL A 98 -5.19 2.22 16.31
N ARG A 99 -4.58 2.48 17.48
CA ARG A 99 -5.04 3.52 18.43
C ARG A 99 -4.49 4.90 18.08
N LEU A 100 -3.52 5.00 17.18
CA LEU A 100 -2.96 6.27 16.74
C LEU A 100 -3.93 7.02 15.81
N PRO A 101 -4.05 8.36 15.94
CA PRO A 101 -4.90 9.15 15.06
C PRO A 101 -4.53 8.99 13.58
N GLY A 102 -5.52 8.68 12.74
CA GLY A 102 -5.32 8.51 11.29
C GLY A 102 -4.72 7.16 10.88
N VAL A 103 -4.50 6.24 11.83
CA VAL A 103 -3.93 4.92 11.56
C VAL A 103 -5.01 3.85 11.64
N GLY A 104 -5.44 3.37 10.47
CA GLY A 104 -6.28 2.18 10.37
C GLY A 104 -5.46 0.90 10.33
N ARG A 105 -6.13 -0.26 10.44
CA ARG A 105 -5.51 -1.60 10.38
C ARG A 105 -4.63 -1.82 9.14
N LYS A 106 -5.08 -1.36 7.97
CA LYS A 106 -4.26 -1.38 6.74
C LYS A 106 -2.94 -0.64 6.93
N THR A 107 -2.99 0.61 7.40
CA THR A 107 -1.78 1.43 7.64
C THR A 107 -0.86 0.77 8.65
N ALA A 108 -1.42 0.24 9.75
CA ALA A 108 -0.65 -0.47 10.75
C ALA A 108 0.09 -1.70 10.17
N ASN A 109 -0.59 -2.53 9.37
CA ASN A 109 0.04 -3.68 8.73
C ASN A 109 1.16 -3.30 7.74
N VAL A 110 1.01 -2.19 7.01
CA VAL A 110 2.10 -1.66 6.16
C VAL A 110 3.31 -1.30 7.01
N VAL A 111 3.11 -0.54 8.09
CA VAL A 111 4.22 -0.10 8.95
C VAL A 111 4.91 -1.27 9.64
N LEU A 112 4.13 -2.22 10.18
CA LEU A 112 4.65 -3.44 10.80
C LEU A 112 5.47 -4.28 9.81
N GLY A 113 4.93 -4.49 8.61
CA GLY A 113 5.58 -5.30 7.58
C GLY A 113 6.89 -4.69 7.08
N GLU A 114 6.87 -3.40 6.75
CA GLU A 114 7.99 -2.74 6.08
C GLU A 114 9.05 -2.20 7.05
N ALA A 115 8.64 -1.61 8.17
CA ALA A 115 9.57 -0.94 9.09
C ALA A 115 10.01 -1.82 10.26
N PHE A 116 9.20 -2.79 10.68
CA PHE A 116 9.49 -3.68 11.81
C PHE A 116 9.73 -5.14 11.42
N GLY A 117 9.55 -5.51 10.14
CA GLY A 117 9.67 -6.88 9.68
C GLY A 117 8.64 -7.84 10.27
N VAL A 118 7.54 -7.31 10.82
CA VAL A 118 6.44 -8.09 11.42
C VAL A 118 5.42 -8.41 10.33
N PRO A 119 5.25 -9.68 9.93
CA PRO A 119 4.41 -10.00 8.77
C PRO A 119 2.94 -9.62 8.98
N GLY A 120 2.37 -8.93 7.98
CA GLY A 120 0.98 -8.47 7.98
C GLY A 120 0.38 -8.47 6.58
N ILE A 121 -0.92 -8.79 6.48
CA ILE A 121 -1.64 -8.69 5.21
C ILE A 121 -2.22 -7.28 5.07
N THR A 122 -1.87 -6.60 3.99
CA THR A 122 -2.34 -5.26 3.69
C THR A 122 -3.54 -5.33 2.75
N VAL A 123 -4.74 -5.32 3.31
CA VAL A 123 -5.98 -5.35 2.51
C VAL A 123 -6.33 -3.94 2.02
N ASP A 124 -5.94 -3.63 0.78
CA ASP A 124 -6.37 -2.44 0.05
C ASP A 124 -7.41 -2.78 -1.03
N THR A 125 -7.75 -1.81 -1.88
CA THR A 125 -8.73 -1.99 -2.96
C THR A 125 -8.25 -2.93 -4.07
N HIS A 126 -6.94 -3.09 -4.26
CA HIS A 126 -6.39 -4.09 -5.17
C HIS A 126 -6.46 -5.48 -4.55
N PHE A 127 -6.00 -5.63 -3.32
CA PHE A 127 -6.01 -6.90 -2.60
C PHE A 127 -7.42 -7.45 -2.43
N SER A 128 -8.35 -6.64 -1.91
CA SER A 128 -9.76 -7.03 -1.76
C SER A 128 -10.40 -7.45 -3.09
N ARG A 129 -10.16 -6.70 -4.18
CA ARG A 129 -10.70 -7.05 -5.50
C ARG A 129 -10.13 -8.36 -6.05
N LEU A 130 -8.81 -8.55 -5.95
CA LEU A 130 -8.13 -9.67 -6.58
C LEU A 130 -8.38 -10.98 -5.85
N THR A 131 -8.36 -10.96 -4.51
CA THR A 131 -8.67 -12.14 -3.68
C THR A 131 -10.07 -12.68 -3.96
N ARG A 132 -11.05 -11.80 -4.16
CA ARG A 132 -12.40 -12.18 -4.63
C ARG A 132 -12.41 -12.69 -6.07
N ARG A 133 -11.70 -12.06 -6.99
CA ARG A 133 -11.56 -12.55 -8.38
C ARG A 133 -10.91 -13.93 -8.45
N TRP A 134 -10.02 -14.25 -7.52
CA TRP A 134 -9.36 -15.54 -7.44
C TRP A 134 -10.10 -16.56 -6.56
N LEU A 135 -11.27 -16.20 -6.04
CA LEU A 135 -12.09 -17.04 -5.16
C LEU A 135 -11.34 -17.50 -3.90
N TRP A 136 -10.44 -16.67 -3.37
CA TRP A 136 -9.82 -16.91 -2.07
C TRP A 136 -10.75 -16.54 -0.91
N THR A 137 -11.73 -15.68 -1.17
CA THR A 137 -12.72 -15.19 -0.21
C THR A 137 -13.92 -14.62 -0.97
N ASP A 138 -15.12 -14.75 -0.37
CA ASP A 138 -16.33 -14.06 -0.83
C ASP A 138 -16.63 -12.78 -0.03
N SER A 139 -15.84 -12.51 1.02
CA SER A 139 -16.01 -11.36 1.89
C SER A 139 -15.60 -10.05 1.19
N ASP A 140 -16.28 -8.96 1.53
CA ASP A 140 -15.87 -7.58 1.21
C ASP A 140 -15.35 -6.80 2.43
N ASP A 141 -15.43 -7.40 3.62
CA ASP A 141 -14.89 -6.84 4.85
C ASP A 141 -13.36 -7.05 4.92
N PRO A 142 -12.55 -5.97 5.04
CA PRO A 142 -11.10 -6.08 5.03
C PRO A 142 -10.50 -6.93 6.14
N VAL A 143 -11.13 -6.96 7.32
CA VAL A 143 -10.64 -7.74 8.47
C VAL A 143 -10.88 -9.23 8.20
N LYS A 144 -12.07 -9.59 7.72
CA LYS A 144 -12.36 -10.97 7.33
C LYS A 144 -11.46 -11.44 6.19
N ILE A 145 -11.22 -10.60 5.18
CA ILE A 145 -10.30 -10.92 4.07
C ILE A 145 -8.88 -11.19 4.60
N GLU A 146 -8.38 -10.35 5.51
CA GLU A 146 -7.07 -10.55 6.14
C GLU A 146 -6.98 -11.92 6.82
N HIS A 147 -7.99 -12.30 7.61
CA HIS A 147 -8.01 -13.57 8.32
C HIS A 147 -8.15 -14.76 7.36
N GLU A 148 -9.15 -14.75 6.47
CA GLU A 148 -9.43 -15.86 5.54
C GLU A 148 -8.26 -16.11 4.58
N VAL A 149 -7.69 -15.04 4.00
CA VAL A 149 -6.52 -15.19 3.11
C VAL A 149 -5.27 -15.55 3.93
N GLY A 150 -5.16 -15.06 5.16
CA GLY A 150 -4.06 -15.41 6.06
C GLY A 150 -3.96 -16.90 6.37
N GLU A 151 -5.09 -17.61 6.40
CA GLU A 151 -5.14 -19.07 6.60
C GLU A 151 -4.60 -19.85 5.38
N LEU A 152 -4.61 -19.25 4.19
CA LEU A 152 -4.16 -19.90 2.95
C LEU A 152 -2.64 -19.85 2.75
N PHE A 153 -1.94 -18.94 3.43
CA PHE A 153 -0.52 -18.67 3.19
C PHE A 153 0.30 -18.68 4.49
N PRO A 154 1.55 -19.18 4.46
CA PRO A 154 2.44 -19.10 5.62
C PRO A 154 2.64 -17.65 6.08
N ARG A 155 2.57 -17.40 7.39
CA ARG A 155 2.66 -16.05 7.96
C ARG A 155 3.86 -15.24 7.48
N LYS A 156 5.02 -15.89 7.31
CA LYS A 156 6.26 -15.24 6.81
C LYS A 156 6.12 -14.63 5.41
N GLU A 157 5.16 -15.07 4.60
CA GLU A 157 4.94 -14.58 3.24
C GLU A 157 3.96 -13.41 3.18
N TRP A 158 3.25 -13.07 4.26
CA TRP A 158 2.10 -12.16 4.24
C TRP A 158 2.41 -10.77 3.66
N THR A 159 3.54 -10.17 4.04
CA THR A 159 3.96 -8.86 3.51
C THR A 159 4.24 -8.93 2.01
N MET A 160 5.04 -9.91 1.58
CA MET A 160 5.37 -10.10 0.16
C MET A 160 4.18 -10.53 -0.70
N LEU A 161 3.28 -11.33 -0.13
CA LEU A 161 1.99 -11.66 -0.74
C LEU A 161 1.22 -10.38 -1.03
N SER A 162 1.07 -9.50 -0.03
CA SER A 162 0.39 -8.21 -0.18
C SER A 162 0.98 -7.39 -1.33
N HIS A 163 2.31 -7.24 -1.37
CA HIS A 163 2.98 -6.53 -2.46
C HIS A 163 2.70 -7.15 -3.83
N ARG A 164 2.86 -8.47 -3.97
CA ARG A 164 2.64 -9.18 -5.23
C ARG A 164 1.20 -9.04 -5.73
N VAL A 165 0.22 -9.15 -4.84
CA VAL A 165 -1.20 -8.98 -5.18
C VAL A 165 -1.50 -7.54 -5.57
N ILE A 166 -1.01 -6.55 -4.81
CA ILE A 166 -1.19 -5.13 -5.12
C ILE A 166 -0.56 -4.78 -6.47
N PHE A 167 0.67 -5.23 -6.71
CA PHE A 167 1.36 -5.06 -8.00
C PHE A 167 0.55 -5.68 -9.13
N HIS A 168 0.06 -6.91 -8.98
CA HIS A 168 -0.77 -7.53 -10.00
C HIS A 168 -2.02 -6.71 -10.30
N GLY A 169 -2.67 -6.16 -9.27
CA GLY A 169 -3.85 -5.32 -9.42
C GLY A 169 -3.56 -3.95 -10.02
N ARG A 170 -2.33 -3.42 -9.88
CA ARG A 170 -1.88 -2.14 -10.47
C ARG A 170 -1.40 -2.29 -11.91
N ARG A 171 -0.78 -3.44 -12.26
CA ARG A 171 -0.13 -3.67 -13.57
C ARG A 171 -1.01 -4.40 -14.58
N ILE A 172 -1.80 -5.39 -14.15
CA ILE A 172 -2.53 -6.31 -15.06
C ILE A 172 -4.04 -6.34 -14.76
N CYS A 173 -4.40 -6.64 -13.51
CA CYS A 173 -5.77 -6.95 -13.11
C CYS A 173 -6.54 -5.68 -12.68
N HIS A 174 -6.66 -4.74 -13.62
CA HIS A 174 -7.32 -3.44 -13.42
C HIS A 174 -8.79 -3.58 -12.99
N ALA A 175 -9.28 -2.58 -12.26
CA ALA A 175 -10.65 -2.60 -11.74
C ALA A 175 -11.72 -2.70 -12.84
N ARG A 176 -11.64 -1.84 -13.87
CA ARG A 176 -12.65 -1.77 -14.94
C ARG A 176 -12.40 -2.73 -16.11
N LYS A 177 -11.14 -2.85 -16.56
CA LYS A 177 -10.78 -3.64 -17.75
C LYS A 177 -9.44 -4.36 -17.52
N PRO A 178 -9.44 -5.54 -16.87
CA PRO A 178 -8.22 -6.30 -16.62
C PRO A 178 -7.64 -6.89 -17.92
N ALA A 179 -6.32 -7.00 -18.00
CA ALA A 179 -5.59 -7.50 -19.16
C ALA A 179 -5.56 -9.05 -19.21
N CYS A 180 -6.73 -9.70 -19.26
CA CYS A 180 -6.85 -11.16 -19.13
C CYS A 180 -5.98 -11.94 -20.13
N GLY A 181 -5.98 -11.56 -21.41
CA GLY A 181 -5.19 -12.20 -22.47
C GLY A 181 -3.68 -12.05 -22.32
N ALA A 182 -3.21 -11.14 -21.47
CA ALA A 182 -1.81 -10.89 -21.19
C ALA A 182 -1.50 -11.10 -19.69
N CYS A 183 -2.30 -11.92 -19.00
CA CYS A 183 -2.12 -12.22 -17.59
C CYS A 183 -1.33 -13.53 -17.42
N PRO A 184 -0.20 -13.54 -16.69
CA PRO A 184 0.56 -14.77 -16.43
C PRO A 184 -0.20 -15.78 -15.55
N LEU A 185 -1.28 -15.35 -14.90
CA LEU A 185 -2.16 -16.21 -14.10
C LEU A 185 -3.37 -16.73 -14.89
N ALA A 186 -3.46 -16.46 -16.21
CA ALA A 186 -4.67 -16.72 -16.99
C ALA A 186 -5.16 -18.17 -16.92
N LYS A 187 -4.24 -19.14 -16.97
CA LYS A 187 -4.56 -20.59 -16.96
C LYS A 187 -5.23 -21.03 -15.64
N ASP A 188 -4.87 -20.39 -14.54
CA ASP A 188 -5.33 -20.75 -13.18
C ASP A 188 -6.38 -19.77 -12.62
N CYS A 189 -6.71 -18.71 -13.36
CA CYS A 189 -7.57 -17.64 -12.84
C CYS A 189 -9.06 -17.99 -13.03
N PRO A 190 -9.84 -18.17 -11.95
CA PRO A 190 -11.26 -18.49 -12.07
C PRO A 190 -12.10 -17.33 -12.63
N SER A 191 -11.58 -16.09 -12.57
CA SER A 191 -12.21 -14.92 -13.19
C SER A 191 -11.65 -14.58 -14.58
N TYR A 192 -10.94 -15.49 -15.24
CA TYR A 192 -10.46 -15.26 -16.60
C TYR A 192 -11.63 -14.94 -17.55
N GLY A 193 -11.43 -14.01 -18.49
CA GLY A 193 -12.43 -13.63 -19.50
C GLY A 193 -13.29 -12.40 -19.15
N ILE A 194 -13.18 -11.82 -17.95
CA ILE A 194 -13.87 -10.56 -17.59
C ILE A 194 -13.25 -9.30 -18.24
N GLY A 195 -12.18 -9.46 -19.00
CA GLY A 195 -11.51 -8.44 -19.81
C GLY A 195 -11.07 -9.03 -21.16
N PRO A 196 -10.39 -8.26 -22.04
CA PRO A 196 -9.95 -8.76 -23.34
C PRO A 196 -9.06 -10.00 -23.18
N THR A 197 -9.37 -11.04 -23.94
CA THR A 197 -8.66 -12.33 -23.95
C THR A 197 -7.64 -12.44 -25.08
N GLU A 198 -7.79 -11.65 -26.14
CA GLU A 198 -6.79 -11.54 -27.19
C GLU A 198 -5.51 -10.85 -26.67
N PHE A 199 -4.36 -11.48 -26.88
CA PHE A 199 -3.07 -11.04 -26.34
C PHE A 199 -2.75 -9.60 -26.75
N ASP A 200 -2.84 -9.26 -28.05
CA ASP A 200 -2.48 -7.92 -28.55
C ASP A 200 -3.36 -6.80 -27.98
N LEU A 201 -4.63 -7.10 -27.68
CA LEU A 201 -5.54 -6.16 -27.05
C LEU A 201 -5.25 -6.02 -25.54
N ALA A 202 -4.98 -7.13 -24.87
CA ALA A 202 -4.68 -7.16 -23.44
C ALA A 202 -3.30 -6.54 -23.13
N ALA A 203 -2.29 -6.78 -23.96
CA ALA A 203 -0.92 -6.30 -23.78
C ALA A 203 -0.81 -4.76 -23.80
N LYS A 204 -1.76 -4.07 -24.46
CA LYS A 204 -1.89 -2.60 -24.44
C LYS A 204 -2.37 -2.06 -23.09
N LEU A 205 -2.98 -2.90 -22.26
CA LEU A 205 -3.49 -2.52 -20.95
C LEU A 205 -2.48 -2.78 -19.83
N VAL A 206 -1.43 -3.56 -20.07
CA VAL A 206 -0.39 -3.81 -19.06
C VAL A 206 0.38 -2.53 -18.78
N LYS A 207 0.52 -2.19 -17.50
CA LYS A 207 1.18 -0.97 -17.02
C LYS A 207 2.40 -1.29 -16.17
N GLY A 208 3.20 -0.26 -15.91
CA GLY A 208 4.34 -0.33 -14.99
C GLY A 208 5.67 -0.64 -15.69
N PRO A 209 6.79 -0.42 -14.99
CA PRO A 209 8.12 -0.67 -15.53
C PRO A 209 8.38 -2.15 -15.83
N GLU A 210 7.64 -3.06 -15.21
CA GLU A 210 7.78 -4.51 -15.40
C GLU A 210 7.03 -5.03 -16.63
N ARG A 211 6.44 -4.15 -17.44
CA ARG A 211 5.55 -4.52 -18.55
C ARG A 211 6.15 -5.59 -19.45
N ASP A 212 7.35 -5.38 -19.97
CA ASP A 212 7.91 -6.27 -20.99
C ASP A 212 8.21 -7.66 -20.41
N HIS A 213 8.78 -7.72 -19.20
CA HIS A 213 8.95 -8.95 -18.43
C HIS A 213 7.63 -9.71 -18.21
N LEU A 214 6.55 -9.00 -17.86
CA LEU A 214 5.23 -9.60 -17.66
C LEU A 214 4.66 -10.19 -18.95
N LEU A 215 4.89 -9.53 -20.10
CA LEU A 215 4.44 -10.02 -21.40
C LEU A 215 5.25 -11.23 -21.86
N GLU A 216 6.57 -11.21 -21.67
CA GLU A 216 7.45 -12.35 -21.97
C GLU A 216 7.05 -13.61 -21.21
N LEU A 217 6.64 -13.47 -19.95
CA LEU A 217 6.14 -14.60 -19.16
C LEU A 217 4.90 -15.24 -19.79
N VAL A 218 4.06 -14.50 -20.50
CA VAL A 218 2.84 -15.05 -21.12
C VAL A 218 3.17 -15.70 -22.46
N THR A 219 4.04 -15.10 -23.27
CA THR A 219 4.39 -15.62 -24.59
C THR A 219 5.27 -16.87 -24.53
N ASN A 220 6.00 -17.05 -23.43
CA ASN A 220 6.90 -18.20 -23.23
C ASN A 220 6.26 -19.35 -22.42
N SER A 221 4.96 -19.28 -22.10
CA SER A 221 4.22 -20.21 -21.20
C SER A 221 3.24 -21.15 -21.88
#